data_AF-A0A976KSX3-F1
#
_entry.id   AF-A0A976KSX3-F1
#
_cell.length_a   1.000
_cell.length_b   1.000
_cell.length_c   1.000
_cell.angle_alpha   90.00
_cell.angle_beta   90.00
_cell.angle_gamma   90.00
#
_symmetry.space_group_name_H-M   'P 1'
#
loop_
_entity.id
_entity.type
_entity.pdbx_description
1 polymer ?
#
loop_
_entity_poly.entity_id
_entity_poly.type
_entity_poly.pdbx_seq_one_letter_code
_entity_poly.pdbx_strand_id
1 'polypeptide(L)'
;MRNFSFHAILLAATVSVAPACAPHLQVVHAPHSPAGLGSDGEPRSVEQVEAAVLEGLSRKGWVVLDRIDGQVRAQVSAGAHQATVRVDYSAEAWSIAHEATSAGLKHGVDSQNREVIHLRYNHWIRLLDDAIRQALDERGAMPATAVEPTAESSAEPEDTPNSALGPDEPTRVGVEEQGETGAGD
;
A
#
# COMPACT_ATOMS: atom_id res chain seq x y z
N MET A 1 18.71 -57.20 71.55
CA MET A 1 18.81 -55.72 71.66
C MET A 1 19.82 -55.21 70.64
N ARG A 2 19.35 -54.56 69.56
CA ARG A 2 20.00 -53.38 68.97
C ARG A 2 19.11 -52.82 67.86
N ASN A 3 18.88 -51.53 67.98
CA ASN A 3 17.78 -50.78 67.40
C ASN A 3 18.39 -50.03 66.20
N PHE A 4 17.82 -50.14 65.01
CA PHE A 4 18.26 -49.34 63.87
C PHE A 4 17.22 -48.24 63.62
N SER A 5 17.62 -47.00 63.91
CA SER A 5 16.84 -45.79 63.61
C SER A 5 17.16 -45.27 62.21
N PHE A 6 16.09 -44.77 61.59
CA PHE A 6 15.92 -43.93 60.39
C PHE A 6 17.13 -43.09 59.96
N HIS A 7 17.24 -42.84 58.64
CA HIS A 7 17.24 -41.50 58.01
C HIS A 7 16.97 -41.67 56.50
N ALA A 8 15.71 -41.48 56.08
CA ALA A 8 15.36 -41.33 54.67
C ALA A 8 15.60 -39.86 54.29
N ILE A 9 16.65 -39.59 53.51
CA ILE A 9 16.91 -38.27 52.94
C ILE A 9 16.05 -38.15 51.68
N LEU A 10 14.95 -37.42 51.79
CA LEU A 10 14.07 -37.09 50.68
C LEU A 10 14.59 -35.79 50.03
N LEU A 11 15.32 -35.95 48.93
CA LEU A 11 15.87 -34.84 48.14
C LEU A 11 14.74 -34.16 47.37
N ALA A 12 14.18 -33.08 47.90
CA ALA A 12 13.17 -32.28 47.22
C ALA A 12 13.81 -31.47 46.09
N ALA A 13 13.70 -31.98 44.85
CA ALA A 13 14.10 -31.24 43.65
C ALA A 13 13.09 -30.11 43.40
N THR A 14 13.45 -28.89 43.80
CA THR A 14 12.68 -27.69 43.49
C THR A 14 12.86 -27.34 42.01
N VAL A 15 11.87 -27.69 41.18
CA VAL A 15 11.77 -27.23 39.79
C VAL A 15 11.46 -25.74 39.82
N SER A 16 12.48 -24.92 39.59
CA SER A 16 12.32 -23.47 39.44
C SER A 16 11.84 -23.19 38.01
N VAL A 17 10.54 -22.90 37.85
CA VAL A 17 9.98 -22.44 36.58
C VAL A 17 10.31 -20.95 36.47
N ALA A 18 11.35 -20.61 35.72
CA ALA A 18 11.61 -19.22 35.38
C ALA A 18 10.54 -18.73 34.39
N PRO A 19 9.84 -17.62 34.66
CA PRO A 19 8.91 -17.03 33.70
C PRO A 19 9.71 -16.54 32.49
N ALA A 20 9.53 -17.22 31.35
CA ALA A 20 10.04 -16.74 30.08
C ALA A 20 9.41 -15.36 29.82
N CYS A 21 10.24 -14.32 29.77
CA CYS A 21 9.83 -13.01 29.27
C CYS A 21 9.44 -13.18 27.80
N ALA A 22 8.18 -13.55 27.54
CA ALA A 22 7.67 -13.66 26.19
C ALA A 22 7.73 -12.25 25.58
N PRO A 23 8.45 -12.06 24.47
CA PRO A 23 8.43 -10.78 23.77
C PRO A 23 6.99 -10.48 23.38
N HIS A 24 6.61 -9.20 23.37
CA HIS A 24 5.28 -8.72 22.98
C HIS A 24 5.06 -8.90 21.46
N LEU A 25 5.10 -10.15 21.00
CA LEU A 25 4.81 -10.58 19.64
C LEU A 25 3.38 -11.09 19.63
N GLN A 26 2.65 -10.67 18.61
CA GLN A 26 1.25 -11.03 18.38
C GLN A 26 1.15 -11.63 16.98
N VAL A 27 0.14 -12.46 16.75
CA VAL A 27 -0.15 -12.92 15.39
C VAL A 27 -0.33 -11.71 14.47
N VAL A 28 0.29 -11.77 13.28
CA VAL A 28 0.22 -10.71 12.27
C VAL A 28 -1.25 -10.43 11.95
N HIS A 29 -1.66 -9.17 12.05
CA HIS A 29 -2.99 -8.73 11.67
C HIS A 29 -3.03 -8.38 10.18
N ALA A 30 -3.92 -9.04 9.45
CA ALA A 30 -4.17 -8.82 8.02
C ALA A 30 -5.69 -8.72 7.79
N PRO A 31 -6.28 -7.52 7.94
CA PRO A 31 -7.71 -7.33 7.79
C PRO A 31 -8.15 -7.50 6.33
N HIS A 32 -9.37 -8.00 6.18
CA HIS A 32 -10.14 -7.97 4.94
C HIS A 32 -11.51 -7.37 5.30
N SER A 33 -11.79 -6.20 4.75
CA SER A 33 -12.89 -5.33 5.16
C SER A 33 -13.82 -5.06 3.97
N PRO A 34 -15.16 -5.16 4.14
CA PRO A 34 -16.09 -4.84 3.07
C PRO A 34 -16.18 -3.34 2.83
N ALA A 35 -16.28 -2.93 1.56
CA ALA A 35 -16.56 -1.55 1.13
C ALA A 35 -17.96 -1.09 1.53
N GLY A 36 -18.90 -2.04 1.62
CA GLY A 36 -20.29 -1.77 1.98
C GLY A 36 -21.04 -0.98 0.91
N LEU A 37 -22.14 -0.36 1.32
CA LEU A 37 -22.95 0.50 0.46
C LEU A 37 -22.67 1.98 0.77
N GLY A 38 -22.94 2.85 -0.19
CA GLY A 38 -22.97 4.31 0.00
C GLY A 38 -24.14 4.73 0.87
N SER A 39 -24.19 6.01 1.26
CA SER A 39 -25.34 6.52 2.03
C SER A 39 -26.63 6.59 1.22
N ASP A 40 -26.52 6.53 -0.10
CA ASP A 40 -27.61 6.34 -1.06
C ASP A 40 -28.11 4.89 -1.14
N GLY A 41 -27.41 3.93 -0.53
CA GLY A 41 -27.71 2.51 -0.59
C GLY A 41 -27.13 1.80 -1.82
N GLU A 42 -26.35 2.50 -2.64
CA GLU A 42 -25.74 1.93 -3.84
C GLU A 42 -24.36 1.30 -3.54
N PRO A 43 -23.91 0.31 -4.33
CA PRO A 43 -22.55 -0.21 -4.21
C PRO A 43 -21.49 0.88 -4.43
N ARG A 44 -20.36 0.79 -3.73
CA ARG A 44 -19.22 1.69 -3.97
C ARG A 44 -18.59 1.40 -5.33
N SER A 45 -18.10 2.45 -5.99
CA SER A 45 -17.21 2.32 -7.15
C SER A 45 -15.78 1.98 -6.72
N VAL A 46 -14.98 1.43 -7.64
CA VAL A 46 -13.56 1.13 -7.39
C VAL A 46 -12.81 2.42 -7.07
N GLU A 47 -13.13 3.50 -7.76
CA GLU A 47 -12.51 4.83 -7.61
C GLU A 47 -12.77 5.42 -6.22
N GLN A 48 -13.97 5.21 -5.66
CA GLN A 48 -14.28 5.63 -4.29
C GLN A 48 -13.45 4.86 -3.26
N VAL A 49 -13.32 3.54 -3.43
CA VAL A 49 -12.53 2.71 -2.51
C VAL A 49 -11.05 3.06 -2.63
N GLU A 50 -10.54 3.23 -3.85
CA GLU A 50 -9.18 3.66 -4.10
C GLU A 50 -8.86 5.01 -3.44
N ALA A 51 -9.72 6.02 -3.66
CA ALA A 51 -9.55 7.33 -3.06
C ALA A 51 -9.59 7.26 -1.53
N ALA A 52 -10.42 6.39 -0.94
CA ALA A 52 -10.44 6.14 0.50
C ALA A 52 -9.16 5.46 1.01
N VAL A 53 -8.61 4.50 0.25
CA VAL A 53 -7.32 3.85 0.56
C VAL A 53 -6.20 4.89 0.60
N LEU A 54 -6.07 5.70 -0.45
CA LEU A 54 -5.03 6.74 -0.55
C LEU A 54 -5.14 7.77 0.57
N GLU A 55 -6.37 8.19 0.89
CA GLU A 55 -6.60 9.12 2.00
C GLU A 55 -6.30 8.48 3.36
N GLY A 56 -6.73 7.24 3.61
CA GLY A 56 -6.44 6.52 4.84
C GLY A 56 -4.93 6.36 5.08
N LEU A 57 -4.18 6.03 4.03
CA LEU A 57 -2.72 5.97 4.03
C LEU A 57 -2.12 7.32 4.43
N SER A 58 -2.53 8.40 3.75
CA SER A 58 -2.06 9.77 4.03
C SER A 58 -2.36 10.20 5.47
N ARG A 59 -3.60 10.01 5.94
CA ARG A 59 -4.05 10.35 7.31
C ARG A 59 -3.23 9.64 8.40
N LYS A 60 -2.69 8.45 8.10
CA LYS A 60 -1.89 7.65 9.05
C LYS A 60 -0.39 7.69 8.80
N GLY A 61 0.07 8.58 7.91
CA GLY A 61 1.49 8.82 7.66
C GLY A 61 2.17 7.69 6.89
N TRP A 62 1.41 6.90 6.13
CA TRP A 62 1.96 5.94 5.20
C TRP A 62 2.38 6.64 3.91
N VAL A 63 3.57 6.30 3.43
CA VAL A 63 4.12 6.77 2.16
C VAL A 63 3.82 5.73 1.09
N VAL A 64 3.14 6.13 0.01
CA VAL A 64 2.90 5.27 -1.15
C VAL A 64 4.23 5.04 -1.88
N LEU A 65 4.57 3.77 -2.10
CA LEU A 65 5.77 3.35 -2.83
C LEU A 65 5.45 3.05 -4.30
N ASP A 66 4.31 2.39 -4.54
CA ASP A 66 3.86 1.97 -5.86
C ASP A 66 2.33 1.89 -5.90
N ARG A 67 1.74 2.08 -7.08
CA ARG A 67 0.29 2.03 -7.30
C ARG A 67 0.02 1.49 -8.70
N ILE A 68 -0.78 0.44 -8.75
CA ILE A 68 -1.36 -0.14 -9.97
C ILE A 68 -2.86 -0.31 -9.76
N ASP A 69 -3.60 -0.64 -10.83
CA ASP A 69 -5.05 -0.80 -10.74
C ASP A 69 -5.43 -1.89 -9.73
N GLY A 70 -6.22 -1.50 -8.73
CA GLY A 70 -6.69 -2.40 -7.66
C GLY A 70 -5.67 -2.69 -6.56
N GLN A 71 -4.49 -2.05 -6.56
CA GLN A 71 -3.45 -2.32 -5.58
C GLN A 71 -2.55 -1.12 -5.29
N VAL A 72 -2.30 -0.87 -4.00
CA VAL A 72 -1.35 0.15 -3.53
C VAL A 72 -0.34 -0.49 -2.59
N ARG A 73 0.94 -0.23 -2.82
CA ARG A 73 2.03 -0.58 -1.92
C ARG A 73 2.45 0.64 -1.11
N ALA A 74 2.52 0.51 0.21
CA ALA A 74 2.83 1.64 1.08
C ALA A 74 3.72 1.26 2.26
N GLN A 75 4.41 2.25 2.82
CA GLN A 75 5.34 2.08 3.92
C GLN A 75 5.10 3.09 5.04
N VAL A 76 5.24 2.62 6.28
CA VAL A 76 5.27 3.48 7.48
C VAL A 76 6.61 3.30 8.19
N SER A 77 7.10 4.38 8.80
CA SER A 77 8.29 4.37 9.64
C SER A 77 8.07 5.23 10.89
N ALA A 78 8.50 4.73 12.06
CA ALA A 78 8.57 5.50 13.29
C ALA A 78 9.74 5.03 14.16
N GLY A 79 10.82 5.84 14.18
CA GLY A 79 12.07 5.49 14.85
C GLY A 79 12.71 4.27 14.21
N ALA A 80 13.01 3.23 15.00
CA ALA A 80 13.61 1.98 14.51
C ALA A 80 12.61 0.99 13.87
N HIS A 81 11.30 1.32 13.88
CA HIS A 81 10.26 0.44 13.36
C HIS A 81 9.83 0.92 11.98
N GLN A 82 9.84 0.01 11.00
CA GLN A 82 9.39 0.28 9.64
C GLN A 82 8.65 -0.93 9.10
N ALA A 83 7.55 -0.71 8.38
CA ALA A 83 6.75 -1.76 7.75
C ALA A 83 6.30 -1.34 6.36
N THR A 84 6.30 -2.28 5.43
CA THR A 84 5.71 -2.18 4.10
C THR A 84 4.51 -3.11 4.03
N VAL A 85 3.41 -2.61 3.49
CA VAL A 85 2.17 -3.35 3.26
C VAL A 85 1.74 -3.23 1.81
N ARG A 86 0.92 -4.17 1.39
CA ARG A 86 0.13 -4.10 0.18
C ARG A 86 -1.34 -3.99 0.55
N VAL A 87 -2.02 -3.06 -0.09
CA VAL A 87 -3.46 -2.86 0.03
C VAL A 87 -4.08 -3.24 -1.30
N ASP A 88 -4.78 -4.37 -1.34
CA ASP A 88 -5.56 -4.81 -2.49
C ASP A 88 -7.00 -4.32 -2.32
N TYR A 89 -7.63 -3.75 -3.35
CA TYR A 89 -8.98 -3.18 -3.28
C TYR A 89 -9.82 -3.40 -4.54
N SER A 90 -11.13 -3.42 -4.34
CA SER A 90 -12.16 -3.46 -5.38
C SER A 90 -13.38 -2.63 -4.94
N ALA A 91 -14.43 -2.61 -5.76
CA ALA A 91 -15.72 -2.03 -5.41
C ALA A 91 -16.36 -2.69 -4.17
N GLU A 92 -16.02 -3.95 -3.87
CA GLU A 92 -16.68 -4.75 -2.83
C GLU A 92 -15.92 -4.74 -1.49
N ALA A 93 -14.60 -4.63 -1.52
CA ALA A 93 -13.76 -4.81 -0.33
C ALA A 93 -12.35 -4.23 -0.51
N TRP A 94 -11.62 -4.14 0.60
CA TRP A 94 -10.18 -3.96 0.63
C TRP A 94 -9.52 -4.94 1.61
N SER A 95 -8.24 -5.24 1.40
CA SER A 95 -7.44 -6.05 2.31
C SER A 95 -6.06 -5.45 2.50
N ILE A 96 -5.47 -5.64 3.69
CA ILE A 96 -4.13 -5.14 4.01
C ILE A 96 -3.23 -6.33 4.35
N ALA A 97 -2.25 -6.58 3.50
CA ALA A 97 -1.29 -7.67 3.65
C ALA A 97 0.09 -7.14 4.10
N HIS A 98 0.70 -7.85 5.06
CA HIS A 98 2.09 -7.65 5.43
C HIS A 98 3.01 -8.06 4.27
N GLU A 99 4.06 -7.27 3.99
CA GLU A 99 5.08 -7.66 3.01
C GLU A 99 6.50 -7.68 3.58
N ALA A 100 6.91 -6.61 4.25
CA ALA A 100 8.28 -6.47 4.74
C ALA A 100 8.33 -5.59 5.98
N THR A 101 9.26 -5.86 6.89
CA THR A 101 9.44 -5.10 8.13
C THR A 101 10.90 -4.95 8.52
N SER A 102 11.23 -3.92 9.30
CA SER A 102 12.54 -3.79 9.92
C SER A 102 12.74 -4.82 11.04
N ALA A 103 14.00 -5.10 11.38
CA ALA A 103 14.36 -6.01 12.48
C ALA A 103 13.75 -5.59 13.83
N GLY A 104 13.49 -4.29 14.04
CA GLY A 104 12.86 -3.76 15.24
C GLY A 104 11.44 -4.29 15.48
N LEU A 105 10.73 -4.71 14.43
CA LEU A 105 9.39 -5.30 14.55
C LEU A 105 9.41 -6.81 14.84
N LYS A 106 10.59 -7.46 14.78
CA LYS A 106 10.79 -8.86 15.19
C LYS A 106 9.79 -9.82 14.53
N HIS A 107 9.55 -9.65 13.23
CA HIS A 107 8.71 -10.57 12.46
C HIS A 107 9.33 -11.97 12.46
N GLY A 108 8.52 -13.00 12.67
CA GLY A 108 8.94 -14.39 12.73
C GLY A 108 7.76 -15.34 12.85
N VAL A 109 8.02 -16.57 13.31
CA VAL A 109 6.99 -17.59 13.53
C VAL A 109 7.01 -18.09 14.97
N ASP A 110 5.83 -18.36 15.52
CA ASP A 110 5.70 -18.95 16.87
C ASP A 110 5.78 -20.48 16.85
N SER A 111 5.67 -21.11 18.03
CA SER A 111 5.69 -22.57 18.18
C SER A 111 4.51 -23.29 17.51
N GLN A 112 3.48 -22.54 17.09
CA GLN A 112 2.31 -23.04 16.38
C GLN A 112 2.39 -22.74 14.87
N ASN A 113 3.56 -22.32 14.38
CA ASN A 113 3.83 -21.99 12.98
C ASN A 113 2.93 -20.86 12.43
N ARG A 114 2.55 -19.90 13.30
CA ARG A 114 1.84 -18.68 12.90
C ARG A 114 2.83 -17.53 12.77
N GLU A 115 2.61 -16.67 11.78
CA GLU A 115 3.37 -15.42 11.68
C GLU A 115 3.07 -14.52 12.88
N VAL A 116 4.14 -14.06 13.54
CA VAL A 116 4.06 -13.18 14.70
C VAL A 116 4.94 -11.95 14.52
N ILE A 117 4.50 -10.83 15.09
CA ILE A 117 5.14 -9.53 14.93
C ILE A 117 4.88 -8.66 16.17
N HIS A 118 5.76 -7.69 16.42
CA HIS A 118 5.58 -6.73 17.49
C HIS A 118 4.24 -5.97 17.40
N LEU A 119 3.58 -5.72 18.54
CA LEU A 119 2.25 -5.07 18.61
C LEU A 119 2.09 -3.80 17.79
N ARG A 120 3.19 -3.05 17.63
CA ARG A 120 3.20 -1.75 16.97
C ARG A 120 2.76 -1.87 15.53
N TYR A 121 3.15 -2.97 14.85
CA TYR A 121 2.66 -3.26 13.51
C TYR A 121 1.13 -3.42 13.52
N ASN A 122 0.60 -4.32 14.35
CA ASN A 122 -0.84 -4.56 14.42
C ASN A 122 -1.62 -3.28 14.81
N HIS A 123 -1.05 -2.41 15.63
CA HIS A 123 -1.63 -1.11 15.94
C HIS A 123 -1.71 -0.21 14.71
N TRP A 124 -0.64 -0.12 13.90
CA TRP A 124 -0.68 0.64 12.64
C TRP A 124 -1.70 0.09 11.65
N ILE A 125 -1.82 -1.23 11.53
CA ILE A 125 -2.79 -1.85 10.62
C ILE A 125 -4.23 -1.54 11.04
N ARG A 126 -4.57 -1.64 12.32
CA ARG A 126 -5.91 -1.27 12.81
C ARG A 126 -6.22 0.20 12.55
N LEU A 127 -5.27 1.09 12.85
CA LEU A 127 -5.45 2.52 12.60
C LEU A 127 -5.60 2.84 11.11
N LEU A 128 -4.89 2.12 10.24
CA LEU A 128 -5.02 2.26 8.79
C LEU A 128 -6.39 1.78 8.31
N ASP A 129 -6.81 0.57 8.70
CA ASP A 129 -8.12 0.01 8.34
C ASP A 129 -9.28 0.93 8.76
N ASP A 130 -9.23 1.46 9.99
CA ASP A 130 -10.22 2.41 10.49
C ASP A 130 -10.21 3.74 9.70
N ALA A 131 -9.03 4.21 9.28
CA ALA A 131 -8.91 5.44 8.49
C ALA A 131 -9.48 5.28 7.09
N ILE A 132 -9.25 4.13 6.46
CA ILE A 132 -9.81 3.80 5.15
C ILE A 132 -11.34 3.75 5.25
N ARG A 133 -11.87 3.06 6.26
CA ARG A 133 -13.32 3.00 6.51
C ARG A 133 -13.93 4.39 6.70
N GLN A 134 -13.32 5.23 7.54
CA GLN A 134 -13.79 6.62 7.75
C GLN A 134 -13.76 7.44 6.47
N ALA A 135 -12.67 7.40 5.71
CA ALA A 135 -12.56 8.11 4.44
C ALA A 135 -13.59 7.61 3.42
N LEU A 136 -13.89 6.31 3.43
CA LEU A 136 -14.91 5.73 2.57
C LEU A 136 -16.31 6.23 2.97
N ASP A 137 -16.66 6.20 4.26
CA ASP A 137 -17.96 6.68 4.75
C ASP A 137 -18.19 8.17 4.47
N GLU A 138 -17.16 9.01 4.65
CA GLU A 138 -17.22 10.44 4.33
C GLU A 138 -17.49 10.70 2.83
N ARG A 139 -16.99 9.82 1.94
CA ARG A 139 -17.25 9.90 0.48
C ARG A 139 -18.63 9.40 0.07
N GLY A 140 -19.28 8.57 0.88
CA GLY A 140 -20.67 8.18 0.65
C GLY A 140 -21.60 9.40 0.73
N ALA A 141 -21.24 10.39 1.55
CA ALA A 141 -22.03 11.60 1.79
C ALA A 141 -21.83 12.72 0.75
N MET A 142 -20.89 12.58 -0.19
CA MET A 142 -20.64 13.56 -1.26
C MET A 142 -21.11 12.97 -2.59
N PRO A 143 -22.11 13.57 -3.27
CA PRO A 143 -22.50 13.08 -4.58
C PRO A 143 -21.30 13.20 -5.51
N ALA A 144 -21.10 12.17 -6.35
CA ALA A 144 -20.10 12.11 -7.41
C ALA A 144 -20.40 13.11 -8.53
N THR A 145 -20.59 14.39 -8.21
CA THR A 145 -20.84 15.43 -9.19
C THR A 145 -19.50 15.99 -9.69
N ALA A 146 -19.25 15.74 -10.98
CA ALA A 146 -18.29 16.40 -11.86
C ALA A 146 -16.80 16.05 -11.70
N VAL A 147 -16.44 14.83 -12.11
CA VAL A 147 -15.36 14.71 -13.10
C VAL A 147 -16.04 14.48 -14.44
N GLU A 148 -16.63 15.53 -15.00
CA GLU A 148 -16.85 15.53 -16.45
C GLU A 148 -15.45 15.60 -17.09
N PRO A 149 -15.11 14.70 -18.02
CA PRO A 149 -13.99 15.00 -18.90
C PRO A 149 -14.44 16.21 -19.70
N THR A 150 -13.81 17.37 -19.50
CA THR A 150 -13.91 18.50 -20.42
C THR A 150 -13.34 18.04 -21.77
N ALA A 151 -14.17 17.36 -22.53
CA ALA A 151 -13.97 16.93 -23.89
C ALA A 151 -14.95 17.72 -24.78
N GLU A 152 -14.97 19.05 -24.68
CA GLU A 152 -15.60 19.88 -25.70
C GLU A 152 -15.10 21.33 -25.62
N SER A 153 -14.05 21.64 -26.39
CA SER A 153 -13.83 22.99 -26.93
C SER A 153 -12.71 22.97 -27.98
N SER A 154 -13.01 22.41 -29.16
CA SER A 154 -12.62 22.95 -30.47
C SER A 154 -12.99 21.95 -31.55
N ALA A 155 -14.27 21.95 -31.93
CA ALA A 155 -14.65 21.62 -33.29
C ALA A 155 -14.82 22.94 -34.05
N GLU A 156 -14.14 23.02 -35.18
CA GLU A 156 -14.25 24.02 -36.25
C GLU A 156 -15.71 24.28 -36.68
N PRO A 157 -15.94 25.39 -37.38
CA PRO A 157 -16.80 25.35 -38.55
C PRO A 157 -16.03 25.72 -39.83
N GLU A 158 -16.28 24.92 -40.85
CA GLU A 158 -15.70 24.93 -42.18
C GLU A 158 -16.25 26.04 -43.12
N ASP A 159 -15.55 26.16 -44.27
CA ASP A 159 -16.07 26.47 -45.63
C ASP A 159 -16.20 27.98 -46.02
N THR A 160 -15.74 28.51 -47.17
CA THR A 160 -15.29 28.00 -48.49
C THR A 160 -14.62 29.18 -49.30
N PRO A 161 -14.36 29.11 -50.63
CA PRO A 161 -13.13 28.67 -51.32
C PRO A 161 -12.35 29.82 -52.03
N ASN A 162 -11.11 29.57 -52.47
CA ASN A 162 -10.63 30.23 -53.68
C ASN A 162 -9.71 29.33 -54.51
N SER A 163 -10.18 29.03 -55.71
CA SER A 163 -9.44 28.37 -56.78
C SER A 163 -8.69 29.40 -57.62
N ALA A 164 -7.39 29.19 -57.83
CA ALA A 164 -6.65 29.56 -59.04
C ALA A 164 -5.32 28.77 -59.01
N LEU A 165 -5.11 27.77 -59.89
CA LEU A 165 -4.39 27.90 -61.18
C LEU A 165 -2.97 28.49 -60.98
N GLY A 166 -1.85 27.81 -61.20
CA GLY A 166 -1.52 26.56 -61.91
C GLY A 166 -0.04 26.18 -61.68
N PRO A 167 0.53 25.23 -62.45
CA PRO A 167 1.82 24.58 -62.18
C PRO A 167 3.00 25.27 -62.88
N ASP A 168 4.24 25.09 -62.38
CA ASP A 168 5.42 24.75 -63.21
C ASP A 168 6.73 24.58 -62.40
N GLU A 169 7.34 23.42 -62.63
CA GLU A 169 8.74 22.98 -62.64
C GLU A 169 9.91 23.51 -61.74
N PRO A 170 10.96 22.65 -61.55
CA PRO A 170 12.07 22.83 -60.63
C PRO A 170 13.35 23.39 -61.30
N THR A 171 14.26 23.94 -60.51
CA THR A 171 15.69 24.14 -60.87
C THR A 171 16.52 24.15 -59.57
N ARG A 172 17.34 23.15 -59.25
CA ARG A 172 18.71 22.77 -59.73
C ARG A 172 19.85 23.52 -59.01
N VAL A 173 20.72 22.72 -58.34
CA VAL A 173 22.19 22.90 -58.10
C VAL A 173 22.59 24.08 -57.19
N GLY A 174 23.56 24.01 -56.28
CA GLY A 174 24.66 23.09 -55.97
C GLY A 174 25.31 23.56 -54.64
N VAL A 175 26.03 22.74 -53.87
CA VAL A 175 27.47 22.40 -54.01
C VAL A 175 28.27 22.97 -52.82
N GLU A 176 29.16 22.13 -52.27
CA GLU A 176 30.36 22.45 -51.43
C GLU A 176 30.13 22.90 -49.96
N GLU A 177 30.94 22.57 -48.94
CA GLU A 177 32.17 21.76 -48.79
C GLU A 177 32.63 21.74 -47.29
N GLN A 178 33.13 20.58 -46.84
CA GLN A 178 34.18 20.24 -45.82
C GLN A 178 34.25 20.76 -44.36
N GLY A 179 34.83 19.86 -43.54
CA GLY A 179 35.59 20.09 -42.29
C GLY A 179 35.17 19.12 -41.18
N GLU A 180 35.65 17.88 -41.08
CA GLU A 180 36.97 17.33 -40.72
C GLU A 180 37.50 17.64 -39.29
N THR A 181 37.91 16.54 -38.61
CA THR A 181 38.68 16.39 -37.36
C THR A 181 37.92 16.59 -36.03
N GLY A 182 38.11 15.79 -34.97
CA GLY A 182 39.15 14.81 -34.72
C GLY A 182 38.86 13.93 -33.49
N ALA A 183 39.67 12.88 -33.37
CA ALA A 183 39.75 11.93 -32.27
C ALA A 183 40.67 12.42 -31.14
N GLY A 184 40.49 11.84 -29.94
CA GLY A 184 41.39 11.91 -28.79
C GLY A 184 40.68 11.26 -27.59
N ASP A 185 40.84 9.96 -27.42
CA ASP A 185 41.71 9.24 -26.47
C ASP A 185 41.00 8.96 -25.14
#